data_AF-A0A7X8U5E6-F1
#
_entry.id   AF-A0A7X8U5E6-F1
#
_cell.length_a   1.000
_cell.length_b   1.000
_cell.length_c   1.000
_cell.angle_alpha   90.00
_cell.angle_beta   90.00
_cell.angle_gamma   90.00
#
_symmetry.space_group_name_H-M   'P 1'
#
loop_
_entity.id
_entity.type
_entity.pdbx_description
1 polymer ?
#
loop_
_entity_poly.entity_id
_entity_poly.type
_entity_poly.pdbx_seq_one_letter_code
_entity_poly.pdbx_strand_id
1 'polypeptide(L)'
;MKVELILKSVMKRENGDYVFSYFCDLCDTAFTTKRIAAADVKEATRLSIEEARRHFNRCHSCHIWVCDDHYNEAVMMCTICSPREKKRGDDSDGNL
;
A
#
# COMPACT_ATOMS: atom_id res chain seq x y z
N MET A 1 -18.14 13.99 8.92
CA MET A 1 -17.61 12.81 8.19
C MET A 1 -16.24 12.48 8.76
N LYS A 2 -16.09 11.35 9.47
CA LYS A 2 -14.79 10.87 9.94
C LYS A 2 -14.08 10.27 8.73
N VAL A 3 -12.95 10.86 8.34
CA VAL A 3 -12.05 10.25 7.36
C VAL A 3 -11.23 9.22 8.13
N GLU A 4 -11.78 8.02 8.32
CA GLU A 4 -11.01 6.89 8.85
C GLU A 4 -10.06 6.40 7.75
N LEU A 5 -8.90 7.03 7.70
CA LEU A 5 -7.77 6.62 6.90
C LEU A 5 -7.08 5.45 7.60
N ILE A 6 -7.50 4.24 7.26
CA ILE A 6 -6.87 3.00 7.73
C ILE A 6 -5.62 2.68 6.89
N LEU A 7 -4.81 3.68 6.54
CA LEU A 7 -3.50 3.45 5.94
C LEU A 7 -2.46 3.74 7.02
N LYS A 8 -1.75 2.70 7.48
CA LYS A 8 -0.64 2.85 8.43
C LYS A 8 0.33 3.87 7.85
N SER A 9 0.55 4.98 8.57
CA SER A 9 1.36 6.08 8.05
C SER A 9 2.05 6.87 9.14
N VAL A 10 3.14 7.53 8.74
CA VAL A 10 3.82 8.56 9.53
C VAL A 10 3.96 9.81 8.68
N MET A 11 3.86 10.97 9.33
CA MET A 11 4.05 12.27 8.69
C MET A 11 5.21 12.99 9.37
N LYS A 12 6.07 13.61 8.57
CA LYS A 12 7.12 14.50 9.02
C LYS A 12 7.05 15.83 8.26
N ARG A 13 7.59 16.88 8.88
CA ARG A 13 7.81 18.17 8.22
C ARG A 13 9.26 18.33 7.83
N GLU A 14 9.50 18.72 6.58
CA GLU A 14 10.83 18.98 6.04
C GLU A 14 10.83 20.36 5.36
N ASN A 15 11.63 21.30 5.89
CA ASN A 15 11.74 22.66 5.37
C ASN A 15 10.40 23.41 5.18
N GLY A 16 9.40 23.09 6.02
CA GLY A 16 8.07 23.68 5.94
C GLY A 16 7.06 22.88 5.10
N ASP A 17 7.53 21.94 4.28
CA ASP A 17 6.69 21.01 3.53
C ASP A 17 6.36 19.75 4.33
N TYR A 18 5.36 19.00 3.87
CA TYR A 18 4.96 17.73 4.46
C TYR A 18 5.48 16.55 3.64
N VAL A 19 5.94 15.50 4.33
CA VAL A 19 6.30 14.23 3.72
C VAL A 19 5.61 13.12 4.49
N PHE A 20 4.94 12.23 3.76
CA PHE A 20 4.22 11.09 4.33
C PHE A 20 4.88 9.79 3.91
N SER A 21 4.99 8.85 4.84
CA SER A 21 5.35 7.46 4.55
C SER A 21 4.18 6.57 4.93
N TYR A 22 3.74 5.74 3.98
CA TYR A 22 2.65 4.79 4.10
C TYR A 22 3.20 3.38 4.05
N PHE A 23 2.68 2.46 4.85
CA PHE A 23 3.26 1.13 5.04
C PHE A 23 2.28 0.02 4.65
N CYS A 24 2.82 -1.04 4.05
CA CYS A 24 2.08 -2.28 3.81
C CYS A 24 1.81 -3.00 5.13
N ASP A 25 0.56 -3.39 5.38
CA ASP A 25 0.18 -4.11 6.61
C ASP A 25 0.77 -5.54 6.68
N LEU A 26 1.31 -6.08 5.58
CA LEU A 26 1.88 -7.44 5.54
C LEU A 26 3.42 -7.50 5.57
N CYS A 27 4.11 -6.48 5.04
CA CYS A 27 5.57 -6.52 4.94
C CYS A 27 6.29 -5.27 5.47
N ASP A 28 5.54 -4.27 5.96
CA ASP A 28 6.07 -3.00 6.45
C ASP A 28 6.93 -2.20 5.46
N THR A 29 6.97 -2.59 4.18
CA THR A 29 7.58 -1.77 3.12
C THR A 29 6.82 -0.46 2.99
N ALA A 30 7.56 0.63 2.94
CA ALA A 30 7.01 1.97 2.89
C ALA A 30 7.03 2.57 1.49
N PHE A 31 5.96 3.23 1.10
CA PHE A 31 5.97 4.24 0.04
C PHE A 31 6.05 5.63 0.69
N THR A 32 7.02 6.44 0.27
CA THR A 32 7.19 7.80 0.78
C THR A 32 6.89 8.81 -0.33
N THR A 33 5.98 9.74 -0.05
CA THR A 33 5.60 10.80 -1.00
C THR A 33 6.78 11.74 -1.26
N LYS A 34 6.68 12.51 -2.34
CA LYS A 34 7.50 13.73 -2.47
C LYS A 34 7.09 14.76 -1.40
N ARG A 35 7.86 15.86 -1.30
CA ARG A 35 7.48 17.01 -0.48
C ARG A 35 6.19 17.63 -1.00
N ILE A 36 5.22 17.78 -0.12
CA ILE A 36 3.91 18.36 -0.40
C ILE A 36 3.85 19.74 0.24
N ALA A 37 3.85 20.78 -0.59
CA ALA A 37 3.57 22.15 -0.16
C ALA A 37 2.05 22.32 -0.03
N ALA A 38 1.57 22.54 1.20
CA ALA A 38 0.15 22.73 1.48
C ALA A 38 -0.04 23.73 2.63
N ALA A 39 -1.18 24.41 2.64
CA ALA A 39 -1.50 25.42 3.66
C ALA A 39 -1.67 24.81 5.06
N ASP A 40 -2.22 23.60 5.14
CA ASP A 40 -2.44 22.88 6.38
C ASP A 40 -2.24 21.37 6.24
N VAL A 41 -2.22 20.67 7.38
CA VAL A 41 -2.03 19.22 7.45
C VAL A 41 -3.17 18.47 6.77
N LYS A 42 -4.39 19.01 6.78
CA LYS A 42 -5.56 18.33 6.23
C LYS A 42 -5.46 18.23 4.71
N GLU A 43 -5.07 19.32 4.06
CA GLU A 43 -4.83 19.35 2.63
C GLU A 43 -3.61 18.51 2.25
N ALA A 44 -2.51 18.62 3.00
CA ALA A 44 -1.33 17.77 2.79
C ALA A 44 -1.66 16.27 2.87
N THR A 45 -2.47 15.90 3.87
CA THR A 45 -2.94 14.53 4.07
C THR A 45 -3.76 14.08 2.87
N ARG A 46 -4.77 14.86 2.44
CA ARG A 46 -5.60 14.54 1.27
C ARG A 46 -4.77 14.25 0.03
N LEU A 47 -3.82 15.14 -0.29
CA LEU A 47 -2.91 15.00 -1.44
C LEU A 47 -2.04 13.74 -1.32
N SER A 48 -1.48 13.49 -0.14
CA SER A 48 -0.61 12.33 0.08
C SER A 48 -1.35 11.00 -0.07
N ILE A 49 -2.64 10.94 0.27
CA ILE A 49 -3.48 9.75 0.13
C ILE A 49 -3.80 9.46 -1.33
N GLU A 50 -4.11 10.51 -2.11
CA GLU A 50 -4.36 10.37 -3.54
C GLU A 50 -3.14 9.79 -4.27
N GLU A 51 -1.94 10.13 -3.81
CA GLU A 51 -0.69 9.53 -4.28
C GLU A 51 -0.53 8.09 -3.77
N ALA A 52 -0.66 7.86 -2.46
CA ALA A 52 -0.47 6.54 -1.85
C ALA A 52 -1.43 5.47 -2.38
N ARG A 53 -2.68 5.83 -2.73
CA ARG A 53 -3.67 4.91 -3.31
C ARG A 53 -3.25 4.28 -4.64
N ARG A 54 -2.19 4.77 -5.28
CA ARG A 54 -1.61 4.18 -6.50
C ARG A 54 -0.65 3.03 -6.20
N HIS A 55 -0.25 2.86 -4.95
CA HIS A 55 0.74 1.89 -4.50
C HIS A 55 0.16 0.89 -3.47
N PHE A 56 -1.06 1.14 -3.00
CA PHE A 56 -1.72 0.33 -1.99
C PHE A 56 -3.14 -0.01 -2.40
N ASN A 57 -3.52 -1.26 -2.14
CA ASN A 57 -4.83 -1.81 -2.44
C ASN A 57 -5.48 -2.30 -1.15
N ARG A 58 -6.78 -2.03 -0.98
CA ARG A 58 -7.54 -2.48 0.17
C ARG A 58 -8.10 -3.88 -0.08
N CYS A 59 -7.79 -4.83 0.79
CA CYS A 59 -8.37 -6.17 0.70
C CYS A 59 -9.89 -6.12 0.88
N HIS A 60 -10.66 -6.72 -0.04
CA HIS A 60 -12.13 -6.77 0.09
C HIS A 60 -12.62 -7.74 1.17
N SER A 61 -11.76 -8.65 1.64
CA SER A 61 -12.07 -9.60 2.72
C SER A 61 -11.73 -9.05 4.10
N CYS A 62 -10.45 -8.75 4.36
CA CYS A 62 -9.98 -8.34 5.69
C CYS A 62 -9.74 -6.82 5.84
N HIS A 63 -9.96 -6.03 4.79
CA HIS A 63 -9.95 -4.56 4.82
C HIS A 63 -8.63 -3.85 5.17
N ILE A 64 -7.54 -4.59 5.34
CA ILE A 64 -6.18 -4.04 5.45
C ILE A 64 -5.69 -3.48 4.11
N TRP A 65 -4.65 -2.64 4.15
CA TRP A 65 -4.03 -2.07 2.96
C TRP A 65 -2.65 -2.69 2.73
N VAL A 66 -2.47 -3.20 1.51
CA VAL A 66 -1.27 -3.95 1.12
C VAL A 66 -0.67 -3.36 -0.15
N CYS A 67 0.65 -3.43 -0.28
CA CYS A 67 1.31 -3.05 -1.53
C CYS A 67 0.92 -4.00 -2.67
N ASP A 68 1.22 -3.60 -3.91
CA ASP A 68 0.88 -4.37 -5.11
C ASP A 68 1.39 -5.82 -5.05
N ASP A 69 2.61 -6.05 -4.56
CA ASP A 69 3.20 -7.39 -4.41
C ASP A 69 2.38 -8.32 -3.51
N HIS A 70 1.71 -7.75 -2.51
CA HIS A 70 0.90 -8.48 -1.53
C HIS A 70 -0.60 -8.40 -1.80
N TYR A 71 -0.99 -7.83 -2.93
CA TYR A 71 -2.35 -7.85 -3.42
C TYR A 71 -2.52 -8.96 -4.46
N ASN A 72 -3.72 -9.50 -4.61
CA ASN A 72 -4.12 -10.43 -5.66
C ASN A 72 -5.27 -9.78 -6.42
N GLU A 73 -4.93 -9.17 -7.56
CA GLU A 73 -5.86 -8.37 -8.36
C GLU A 73 -6.97 -9.23 -8.97
N ALA A 74 -6.71 -10.51 -9.22
CA ALA A 74 -7.68 -11.41 -9.86
C ALA A 74 -8.95 -11.59 -9.02
N VAL A 75 -8.85 -11.46 -7.70
CA VAL A 75 -9.96 -11.63 -6.76
C VAL A 75 -10.14 -10.45 -5.81
N MET A 76 -9.36 -9.38 -6.00
CA MET A 76 -9.43 -8.14 -5.21
C MET A 76 -9.18 -8.35 -3.70
N MET A 77 -8.21 -9.20 -3.35
CA MET A 77 -7.87 -9.53 -1.95
C MET A 77 -6.36 -9.50 -1.73
N CYS A 78 -5.90 -9.44 -0.47
CA CYS A 78 -4.48 -9.64 -0.18
C CYS A 78 -4.06 -11.11 -0.38
N THR A 79 -2.77 -11.34 -0.56
CA THR A 79 -2.20 -12.68 -0.78
C THR A 79 -2.31 -13.62 0.42
N ILE A 80 -2.62 -13.09 1.61
CA ILE A 80 -2.96 -13.92 2.79
C ILE A 80 -4.40 -14.44 2.71
N CYS A 81 -5.36 -13.62 2.29
CA CYS A 81 -6.76 -14.04 2.13
C CYS A 81 -6.96 -14.91 0.89
N SER A 82 -6.26 -14.61 -0.20
CA SER A 82 -6.27 -15.41 -1.42
C SER A 82 -4.89 -15.33 -2.10
N PRO A 83 -4.02 -16.33 -1.88
CA PRO A 83 -2.73 -16.41 -2.57
C PRO A 83 -2.89 -16.37 -4.08
N ARG A 84 -1.89 -15.82 -4.79
CA ARG A 84 -1.84 -15.91 -6.25
C ARG A 84 -1.52 -17.34 -6.65
N GLU A 85 -2.22 -17.86 -7.66
CA GLU A 85 -1.87 -19.15 -8.26
C GLU A 85 -0.42 -19.09 -8.75
N LYS A 86 0.42 -19.99 -8.23
CA LYS A 86 1.76 -20.18 -8.80
C LYS A 86 1.57 -20.86 -10.16
N LYS A 87 2.20 -20.33 -11.21
CA LYS A 87 2.26 -21.04 -12.49
C LYS A 87 2.93 -22.40 -12.22
N ARG A 88 2.18 -23.49 -12.29
CA ARG A 88 2.77 -24.84 -12.34
C ARG A 88 3.54 -24.93 -13.65
N GLY A 89 4.85 -25.11 -13.57
CA GLY A 89 5.69 -25.26 -14.76
C GLY A 89 7.12 -24.79 -14.55
N ASP A 90 7.83 -25.44 -13.62
CA ASP A 90 9.24 -25.80 -13.85
C ASP A 90 9.60 -26.99 -12.95
N ASP A 91 8.86 -28.08 -13.10
CA ASP A 91 9.33 -29.40 -12.67
C ASP A 91 10.33 -29.88 -13.73
N SER A 92 11.49 -29.23 -13.82
CA SER A 92 12.67 -29.78 -14.48
C SER A 92 13.51 -30.57 -13.47
N ASP A 93 12.84 -31.50 -12.77
CA ASP A 93 13.52 -32.64 -12.18
C ASP A 93 13.92 -33.58 -13.30
N GLY A 94 15.18 -33.44 -13.71
CA GLY A 94 15.87 -34.37 -14.60
C GLY A 94 15.73 -35.80 -14.06
N ASN A 95 14.97 -36.61 -14.80
CA ASN A 95 14.90 -38.03 -14.57
C ASN A 95 16.15 -38.72 -15.15
N LEU A 96 16.63 -39.68 -14.35
CA LEU A 96 17.69 -40.67 -14.59
C LEU A 96 17.82 -41.20 -16.02
#